data_AF-A0AAW4PI69-F1
#
_entry.id   AF-A0AAW4PI69-F1
#
_cell.length_a   1.000
_cell.length_b   1.000
_cell.length_c   1.000
_cell.angle_alpha   90.00
_cell.angle_beta   90.00
_cell.angle_gamma   90.00
#
_symmetry.space_group_name_H-M   'P 1'
#
loop_
_entity.id
_entity.type
_entity.pdbx_description
1 polymer ?
#
loop_
_entity_poly.entity_id
_entity_poly.type
_entity_poly.pdbx_seq_one_letter_code
_entity_poly.pdbx_strand_id
1 'polypeptide(L)' 'MDGECYFCHGLVFSGESGDLLLDEHADHEVYMHRQCAVGHNVVEESSETAGEVEVLCPECGAVEVYRTGLS' A
#
# COMPACT_ATOMS: atom_id res chain seq x y z
N MET A 1 5.98 6.51 13.44
CA MET A 1 5.33 7.77 13.06
C MET A 1 3.88 7.45 12.76
N ASP A 2 3.05 8.46 12.89
CA ASP A 2 1.59 8.44 12.96
C ASP A 2 1.02 7.81 11.68
N GLY A 3 0.10 6.86 11.81
CA GLY A 3 -0.51 6.17 10.68
C GLY A 3 -1.34 7.13 9.82
N GLU A 4 -0.69 8.02 9.10
CA GLU A 4 -1.26 9.04 8.23
C GLU A 4 -1.01 8.64 6.78
N CYS A 5 -2.05 8.72 5.96
CA CYS A 5 -1.98 8.40 4.56
C CYS A 5 -1.02 9.37 3.85
N TYR A 6 -0.02 8.84 3.16
CA TYR A 6 1.00 9.63 2.45
C TYR A 6 0.40 10.70 1.51
N PHE A 7 -0.75 10.41 0.88
CA PHE A 7 -1.34 11.29 -0.13
C PHE A 7 -2.30 12.34 0.44
N CYS A 8 -3.19 11.93 1.35
CA CYS A 8 -4.26 12.81 1.84
C CYS A 8 -4.01 13.34 3.25
N HIS A 9 -2.95 12.86 3.93
CA HIS A 9 -2.64 13.12 5.34
C HIS A 9 -3.80 12.79 6.29
N GLY A 10 -4.77 11.98 5.84
CA GLY A 10 -5.83 11.44 6.68
C GLY A 10 -5.33 10.24 7.47
N LEU A 11 -5.83 10.05 8.69
CA LEU A 11 -5.47 8.89 9.50
C LEU A 11 -5.90 7.58 8.80
N VAL A 12 -4.99 6.62 8.81
CA VAL A 12 -5.12 5.24 8.35
C VAL A 12 -5.30 4.40 9.61
N PHE A 13 -6.44 3.73 9.73
CA PHE A 13 -6.77 2.95 10.91
C PHE A 13 -6.52 1.49 10.59
N SER A 14 -5.38 0.95 11.01
CA SER A 14 -4.98 -0.45 10.87
C SER A 14 -6.05 -1.38 11.48
N GLY A 15 -7.07 -1.74 10.69
CA GLY A 15 -8.29 -2.40 11.16
C GLY A 15 -9.47 -2.23 10.22
N GLU A 16 -9.51 -1.18 9.39
CA GLU A 16 -10.44 -1.09 8.28
C GLU A 16 -9.91 -1.87 7.06
N SER A 17 -10.76 -2.72 6.50
CA SER A 17 -10.41 -3.61 5.40
C SER A 17 -10.15 -2.81 4.11
N GLY A 18 -8.87 -2.53 3.84
CA GLY A 18 -8.45 -1.80 2.65
C GLY A 18 -7.31 -0.82 2.87
N ASP A 19 -6.76 -0.71 4.08
CA ASP A 19 -5.57 0.11 4.30
C ASP A 19 -4.30 -0.66 3.92
N LEU A 20 -3.33 0.06 3.35
CA LEU A 20 -2.03 -0.45 2.91
C LEU A 20 -0.95 0.10 3.84
N LEU A 21 -0.12 -0.81 4.35
CA LEU A 21 1.10 -0.50 5.09
C LEU A 21 2.27 -1.11 4.32
N LEU A 22 3.18 -0.27 3.89
CA LEU A 22 4.44 -0.66 3.28
C LEU A 22 5.53 -0.57 4.35
N ASP A 23 6.03 -1.72 4.82
CA ASP A 23 7.07 -1.82 5.84
C ASP A 23 8.20 -2.82 5.50
N GLU A 24 8.07 -3.65 4.45
CA GLU A 24 9.10 -4.66 4.14
C GLU A 24 10.14 -4.16 3.12
N HIS A 25 9.83 -3.14 2.32
CA HIS A 25 10.71 -2.70 1.23
C HIS A 25 11.93 -1.88 1.66
N ALA A 26 11.89 -1.21 2.81
CA ALA A 26 12.94 -0.30 3.26
C ALA A 26 12.90 -0.06 4.77
N ASP A 27 13.86 0.70 5.30
CA ASP A 27 13.92 1.12 6.71
C ASP A 27 12.94 2.29 7.00
N HIS A 28 11.74 2.26 6.40
CA HIS A 28 10.66 3.21 6.65
C HIS A 28 9.29 2.57 6.42
N GLU A 29 8.29 3.14 7.11
CA GLU A 29 6.90 2.71 7.04
C GLU A 29 6.10 3.73 6.22
N VAL A 30 5.30 3.29 5.26
CA VAL A 30 4.37 4.15 4.52
C VAL A 30 2.94 3.64 4.67
N TYR A 31 2.07 4.51 5.19
CA TYR A 31 0.65 4.23 5.36
C TYR A 31 -0.14 4.86 4.21
N MET A 32 -1.09 4.14 3.63
CA MET A 32 -1.94 4.64 2.55
C MET A 32 -3.33 3.99 2.59
N HIS A 33 -4.38 4.76 2.31
CA HIS A 33 -5.68 4.17 1.97
C HIS A 33 -5.60 3.52 0.58
N ARG A 34 -6.16 2.32 0.37
CA ARG A 34 -6.19 1.69 -0.97
C ARG A 34 -6.81 2.58 -2.03
N GLN A 35 -7.84 3.35 -1.69
CA GLN A 35 -8.44 4.29 -2.64
C GLN A 35 -7.46 5.39 -3.07
N CYS A 36 -6.65 5.93 -2.15
CA CYS A 36 -5.61 6.89 -2.48
C CYS A 36 -4.51 6.24 -3.33
N ALA A 37 -4.08 5.05 -2.96
CA ALA A 37 -3.04 4.33 -3.68
C ALA A 37 -3.47 3.99 -5.14
N VAL A 38 -4.71 3.56 -5.33
CA VAL A 38 -5.31 3.36 -6.68
C VAL A 38 -5.49 4.70 -7.41
N GLY A 39 -5.98 5.73 -6.74
CA GLY A 39 -6.20 7.06 -7.33
C GLY A 39 -4.90 7.75 -7.80
N HIS A 40 -3.77 7.41 -7.18
CA HIS A 40 -2.44 7.90 -7.54
C HIS A 40 -1.66 6.92 -8.43
N ASN A 41 -2.27 5.83 -8.90
CA ASN A 41 -1.66 4.83 -9.77
C ASN A 41 -0.36 4.23 -9.19
N VAL A 42 -0.33 4.01 -7.87
CA VAL A 42 0.78 3.33 -7.18
C VAL A 42 0.45 1.88 -6.80
N VAL A 43 -0.67 1.37 -7.30
CA VAL A 43 -1.12 -0.02 -7.11
C VAL A 43 -1.38 -0.62 -8.48
N GLU A 44 -0.71 -1.71 -8.80
CA GLU A 44 -0.91 -2.46 -10.03
C GLU A 44 -1.28 -3.91 -9.69
N GLU A 45 -2.30 -4.46 -10.36
CA GLU A 45 -2.62 -5.87 -10.24
C GLU A 45 -1.63 -6.68 -11.08
N SER A 46 -0.84 -7.53 -10.44
CA SER A 46 0.17 -8.34 -11.13
C SER A 46 -0.53 -9.32 -12.07
N SER A 47 -0.36 -9.12 -13.39
CA SER A 47 -0.93 -10.04 -14.40
C SER A 47 -0.28 -11.43 -14.39
N GLU A 48 0.92 -11.56 -13.80
CA GLU A 48 1.70 -12.80 -13.80
C GLU A 48 1.22 -13.81 -12.74
N THR A 49 0.63 -13.34 -11.64
CA THR A 49 0.09 -14.19 -10.59
C THR A 49 -1.28 -13.72 -10.14
N ALA A 50 -2.31 -14.53 -10.41
CA ALA A 50 -3.66 -14.25 -9.97
C ALA A 50 -3.70 -14.13 -8.43
N GLY A 51 -4.01 -12.92 -7.94
CA GLY A 51 -4.12 -12.63 -6.51
C GLY A 51 -2.86 -12.02 -5.88
N GLU A 52 -1.93 -11.49 -6.67
CA GLU A 52 -0.83 -10.63 -6.19
C GLU A 52 -1.07 -9.19 -6.65
N VAL A 53 -0.77 -8.24 -5.77
CA VAL A 53 -0.85 -6.80 -6.01
C VAL A 53 0.50 -6.19 -5.71
N GLU A 54 1.06 -5.52 -6.70
CA GLU A 54 2.28 -4.74 -6.59
C GLU A 54 1.92 -3.31 -6.15
N VAL A 55 2.56 -2.84 -5.09
CA VAL A 55 2.39 -1.49 -4.57
C VAL A 55 3.72 -0.77 -4.60
N LEU A 56 3.76 0.36 -5.30
CA LEU A 56 4.90 1.24 -5.39
C LEU A 56 4.93 2.18 -4.18
N CYS A 57 6.05 2.19 -3.46
CA CYS A 57 6.30 3.15 -2.40
C CYS A 57 6.48 4.55 -3.00
N PRO A 58 5.63 5.52 -2.65
CA PRO A 58 5.74 6.89 -3.16
C PRO A 58 6.94 7.66 -2.56
N GLU A 59 7.51 7.19 -1.45
CA GLU A 59 8.65 7.84 -0.81
C GLU A 59 9.98 7.47 -1.46
N CYS A 60 10.22 6.18 -1.71
CA CYS A 60 11.52 5.69 -2.20
C CYS A 60 11.48 5.02 -3.59
N GLY A 61 10.28 4.75 -4.13
CA GLY A 61 10.11 4.08 -5.42
C GLY A 61 10.35 2.57 -5.41
N ALA A 62 10.51 1.94 -4.23
CA ALA A 62 10.55 0.49 -4.12
C ALA A 62 9.15 -0.13 -4.32
N VAL A 63 9.09 -1.42 -4.64
CA VAL A 63 7.82 -2.14 -4.86
C VAL A 63 7.66 -3.24 -3.82
N GLU A 64 6.49 -3.32 -3.21
CA GLU A 64 6.06 -4.43 -2.35
C GLU A 64 4.97 -5.25 -3.02
N VAL A 65 4.98 -6.57 -2.80
CA VAL A 65 4.01 -7.48 -3.39
C VAL A 65 3.14 -8.06 -2.29
N TYR A 66 1.85 -7.78 -2.35
CA TYR A 66 0.84 -8.28 -1.41
C TYR A 66 0.03 -9.37 -2.07
N ARG A 67 -0.23 -10.46 -1.34
CA ARG A 67 -1.19 -11.47 -1.77
C ARG A 67 -2.59 -11.08 -1.36
N THR A 68 -3.46 -10.81 -2.33
CA THR A 68 -4.91 -10.65 -2.11
C THR A 68 -5.53 -12.03 -1.91
N GLY A 69 -5.32 -12.64 -0.74
CA GLY A 69 -5.73 -14.04 -0.58
C GLY A 69 -5.66 -14.66 0.81
N LEU A 70 -5.45 -13.91 1.91
CA LEU A 70 -5.70 -14.45 3.24
C LEU A 70 -7.04 -13.97 3.78
N SER A 71 -7.92 -14.98 3.92
CA SER A 71 -9.25 -14.96 4.53
C SER A 71 -9.22 -14.62 6.01
#